data_AF-A0ABD2Q117-F1
#
_entry.id   AF-A0ABD2Q117-F1
#
_cell.length_a   1.000
_cell.length_b   1.000
_cell.length_c   1.000
_cell.angle_alpha   90.00
_cell.angle_beta   90.00
_cell.angle_gamma   90.00
#
_symmetry.space_group_name_H-M   'P 1'
#
loop_
_entity.id
_entity.type
_entity.pdbx_description
1 polymer ?
#
loop_
_entity_poly.entity_id
_entity_poly.type
_entity_poly.pdbx_seq_one_letter_code
_entity_poly.pdbx_strand_id
1 'polypeptide(L)'
;MPQISTLELLNYKRFSSQISPENVPDSIYTVILSASENEENLVLPIIGGSQQGSFVFVDQEIDPHRFTYHPCLIDGTFSENKKPAILRPGDILIAVNDIKISGFTLYETHLLLKYFTTSNHSNKKARVKLSFLPFRAIATKSVQLVSYLKHFFPDCSFEKKLQEVIRENLYLRVIPFTTRPKRPEEVDGLHFTFISHSSFLKLQQSGDLIECGTYKGNKIFFAVSLLSGVLYGTPKPKDDPATAQELIQKVIKSCKKSFSQFRLDSEEAKLSNPLAFSLRNINPMEPPSSENSSHCNMVV
;
A
#
# COMPACT_ATOMS: atom_id res chain seq x y z
N MET A 1 4.08 13.95 21.07
CA MET A 1 3.40 13.50 19.83
C MET A 1 4.39 13.66 18.69
N PRO A 2 4.96 12.59 18.12
CA PRO A 2 5.88 12.75 17.00
C PRO A 2 5.08 13.24 15.79
N GLN A 3 5.34 14.47 15.36
CA GLN A 3 4.73 15.02 14.16
C GLN A 3 5.41 14.38 12.95
N ILE A 4 4.66 13.53 12.24
CA ILE A 4 5.04 13.04 10.91
C ILE A 4 5.35 14.27 10.05
N SER A 5 6.57 14.35 9.54
CA SER A 5 7.01 15.51 8.77
C SER A 5 6.29 15.53 7.42
N THR A 6 6.02 16.73 6.91
CA THR A 6 5.40 16.93 5.59
C THR A 6 6.18 16.28 4.44
N LEU A 7 7.49 16.03 4.61
CA LEU A 7 8.33 15.31 3.66
C LEU A 7 8.03 13.80 3.60
N GLU A 8 7.73 13.16 4.73
CA GLU A 8 7.43 11.71 4.78
C GLU A 8 6.10 11.38 4.07
N LEU A 9 5.11 12.26 4.19
CA LEU A 9 3.84 12.18 3.46
C LEU A 9 3.99 12.45 1.95
N LEU A 10 5.02 13.20 1.54
CA LEU A 10 5.32 13.47 0.14
C LEU A 10 6.05 12.28 -0.53
N ASN A 11 6.90 11.58 0.23
CA ASN A 11 7.53 10.33 -0.23
C ASN A 11 6.50 9.19 -0.40
N TYR A 12 5.49 9.10 0.47
CA TYR A 12 4.34 8.18 0.29
C TYR A 12 3.67 8.35 -1.09
N LYS A 13 3.52 9.59 -1.56
CA LYS A 13 2.89 9.89 -2.86
C LYS A 13 3.75 9.49 -4.04
N ARG A 14 5.06 9.72 -3.97
CA ARG A 14 5.98 9.52 -5.10
C ARG A 14 6.26 8.04 -5.41
N PHE A 15 6.09 7.16 -4.42
CA PHE A 15 6.31 5.71 -4.56
C PHE A 15 5.03 4.88 -4.69
N SER A 16 3.87 5.39 -4.26
CA SER A 16 2.58 4.70 -4.42
C SER A 16 2.19 4.46 -5.89
N SER A 17 2.76 5.24 -6.82
CA SER A 17 2.51 5.24 -8.26
C SER A 17 3.40 4.28 -9.08
N GLN A 18 4.27 3.48 -8.45
CA GLN A 18 5.15 2.54 -9.18
C GLN A 18 4.79 1.09 -8.90
N ILE A 19 3.59 0.70 -9.28
CA ILE A 19 3.37 -0.66 -9.77
C ILE A 19 3.07 -0.47 -11.24
N SER A 20 4.01 -0.80 -12.11
CA SER A 20 3.64 -0.98 -13.50
C SER A 20 2.58 -2.10 -13.54
N PRO A 21 1.47 -1.92 -14.26
CA PRO A 21 0.35 -2.88 -14.27
C PRO A 21 0.79 -4.32 -14.57
N GLU A 22 1.91 -4.48 -15.27
CA GLU A 22 2.55 -5.74 -15.66
C GLU A 22 3.13 -6.60 -14.51
N ASN A 23 3.31 -6.05 -13.29
CA ASN A 23 3.92 -6.77 -12.16
C ASN A 23 2.93 -7.13 -11.03
N VAL A 24 1.63 -6.91 -11.23
CA VAL A 24 0.60 -7.39 -10.29
C VAL A 24 0.31 -8.86 -10.60
N PRO A 25 0.40 -9.79 -9.64
CA PRO A 25 0.03 -11.18 -9.88
C PRO A 25 -1.43 -11.25 -10.34
N ASP A 26 -1.69 -11.97 -11.43
CA ASP A 26 -3.06 -12.27 -11.94
C ASP A 26 -3.99 -12.87 -10.86
N SER A 27 -3.39 -13.38 -9.78
CA SER A 27 -4.12 -13.91 -8.63
C SER A 27 -4.85 -12.84 -7.80
N ILE A 28 -4.42 -11.58 -7.82
CA ILE A 28 -5.09 -10.52 -7.06
C ILE A 28 -6.42 -10.23 -7.70
N TYR A 29 -7.48 -10.24 -6.90
CA TYR A 29 -8.81 -9.93 -7.38
C TYR A 29 -9.41 -8.78 -6.60
N THR A 30 -10.33 -8.09 -7.25
CA THR A 30 -11.08 -6.98 -6.67
C THR A 30 -12.54 -7.36 -6.52
N VAL A 31 -13.09 -7.05 -5.36
CA VAL A 31 -14.52 -7.18 -5.05
C VAL A 31 -15.07 -5.78 -4.77
N ILE A 32 -16.24 -5.47 -5.32
CA ILE A 32 -16.97 -4.26 -4.96
C ILE A 32 -18.17 -4.67 -4.13
N LEU A 33 -18.21 -4.22 -2.86
CA LEU A 33 -19.27 -4.57 -1.91
C LEU A 33 -20.03 -3.34 -1.45
N SER A 34 -21.32 -3.51 -1.17
CA SER A 34 -22.08 -2.64 -0.29
C SER A 34 -22.76 -3.49 0.78
N ALA A 35 -23.22 -2.85 1.86
CA ALA A 35 -24.15 -3.48 2.79
C ALA A 35 -25.40 -3.95 2.01
N SER A 36 -25.98 -5.08 2.43
CA SER A 36 -27.29 -5.49 1.92
C SER A 36 -28.38 -4.50 2.35
N GLU A 37 -29.56 -4.60 1.74
CA GLU A 37 -30.68 -3.69 2.06
C GLU A 37 -31.10 -3.77 3.54
N ASN A 38 -30.96 -4.95 4.15
CA ASN A 38 -31.31 -5.22 5.55
C ASN A 38 -30.22 -4.78 6.55
N GLU A 39 -29.03 -4.43 6.07
CA GLU A 39 -27.89 -4.05 6.92
C GLU A 39 -27.70 -2.54 6.90
N GLU A 40 -27.58 -1.91 8.07
CA GLU A 40 -27.34 -0.47 8.15
C GLU A 40 -25.97 -0.08 7.59
N ASN A 41 -24.94 -0.85 7.95
CA ASN A 41 -23.54 -0.58 7.64
C ASN A 41 -22.85 -1.81 7.07
N LEU A 42 -21.84 -1.59 6.22
CA LEU A 42 -21.01 -2.68 5.69
C LEU A 42 -20.01 -3.10 6.77
N VAL A 43 -20.19 -4.28 7.35
CA VAL A 43 -19.26 -4.88 8.31
C VAL A 43 -18.64 -6.12 7.68
N LEU A 44 -17.36 -6.02 7.29
CA LEU A 44 -16.64 -7.15 6.72
C LEU A 44 -16.21 -8.13 7.83
N PRO A 45 -16.28 -9.45 7.58
CA PRO A 45 -15.79 -10.47 8.50
C PRO A 45 -14.28 -10.57 8.33
N ILE A 46 -13.54 -9.63 8.93
CA ILE A 46 -12.08 -9.56 8.84
C ILE A 46 -11.46 -9.68 10.23
N ILE A 47 -10.34 -10.37 10.31
CA ILE A 47 -9.57 -10.60 11.55
C ILE A 47 -8.07 -10.36 11.30
N GLY A 48 -7.27 -10.44 12.37
CA GLY A 48 -5.82 -10.28 12.33
C GLY A 48 -5.34 -8.85 12.57
N GLY A 49 -4.45 -8.36 11.70
CA GLY A 49 -3.87 -7.02 11.77
C GLY A 49 -2.47 -6.96 12.40
N SER A 50 -1.75 -5.88 12.12
CA SER A 50 -0.33 -5.75 12.44
C SER A 50 -0.02 -5.71 13.92
N GLN A 51 -0.96 -5.25 14.76
CA GLN A 51 -0.86 -5.31 16.22
C GLN A 51 -0.76 -6.75 16.74
N GLN A 52 -1.30 -7.72 15.99
CA GLN A 52 -1.19 -9.15 16.29
C GLN A 52 -0.03 -9.83 15.53
N GLY A 53 0.68 -9.10 14.67
CA GLY A 53 1.75 -9.64 13.82
C GLY A 53 1.26 -10.37 12.57
N SER A 54 0.01 -10.16 12.16
CA SER A 54 -0.61 -10.80 10.99
C SER A 54 -1.16 -9.79 9.99
N PHE A 55 -1.39 -10.22 8.76
CA PHE A 55 -2.16 -9.42 7.81
C PHE A 55 -3.59 -9.25 8.32
N VAL A 56 -4.34 -8.31 7.74
CA VAL A 56 -5.81 -8.36 7.84
C VAL A 56 -6.30 -9.33 6.78
N PHE A 57 -7.10 -10.32 7.18
CA PHE A 57 -7.61 -11.35 6.27
C PHE A 57 -9.07 -11.68 6.59
N VAL A 58 -9.75 -12.31 5.64
CA VAL A 58 -11.15 -12.68 5.76
C VAL A 58 -11.30 -13.87 6.71
N ASP A 59 -12.24 -13.76 7.64
CA ASP A 59 -12.57 -14.83 8.58
C ASP A 59 -13.17 -16.06 7.88
N GLN A 60 -13.18 -17.20 8.57
CA GLN A 60 -13.80 -18.44 8.08
C GLN A 60 -15.31 -18.32 7.99
N GLU A 61 -15.91 -17.54 8.89
CA GLU A 61 -17.35 -17.32 8.95
C GLU A 61 -17.75 -16.10 8.12
N ILE A 62 -18.24 -16.36 6.91
CA ILE A 62 -18.81 -15.33 6.04
C ILE A 62 -20.31 -15.60 5.92
N ASP A 63 -21.14 -14.65 6.30
CA ASP A 63 -22.56 -14.62 5.93
C ASP A 63 -22.73 -13.83 4.63
N PRO A 64 -22.97 -14.49 3.48
CA PRO A 64 -23.07 -13.80 2.19
C PRO A 64 -24.30 -12.89 2.10
N HIS A 65 -25.34 -13.09 2.93
CA HIS A 65 -26.59 -12.32 2.89
C HIS A 65 -26.44 -10.89 3.40
N ARG A 66 -25.31 -10.60 4.07
CA ARG A 66 -24.98 -9.27 4.59
C ARG A 66 -24.40 -8.34 3.53
N PHE A 67 -24.09 -8.86 2.34
CA PHE A 67 -23.38 -8.15 1.29
C PHE A 67 -24.15 -8.14 -0.02
N THR A 68 -24.10 -7.01 -0.71
CA THR A 68 -24.43 -6.93 -2.14
C THR A 68 -23.13 -6.87 -2.93
N TYR A 69 -22.92 -7.89 -3.77
CA TYR A 69 -21.77 -7.99 -4.67
C TYR A 69 -22.05 -7.25 -5.98
N HIS A 70 -21.22 -6.27 -6.32
CA HIS A 70 -21.34 -5.49 -7.55
C HIS A 70 -20.30 -5.96 -8.59
N PRO A 71 -20.65 -5.99 -9.89
CA PRO A 71 -19.71 -6.33 -10.96
C PRO A 71 -18.45 -5.44 -10.91
N CYS A 72 -17.27 -6.04 -11.09
CA CYS A 72 -16.00 -5.32 -11.06
C CYS A 72 -15.70 -4.72 -12.45
N LEU A 73 -15.47 -3.41 -12.49
CA LEU A 73 -15.09 -2.67 -13.69
C LEU A 73 -13.60 -2.89 -13.94
N ILE A 74 -13.24 -3.55 -15.05
CA ILE A 74 -11.87 -3.50 -15.57
C ILE A 74 -11.84 -2.29 -16.51
N ASP A 75 -11.00 -1.30 -16.20
CA ASP A 75 -10.71 -0.14 -17.05
C ASP A 75 -11.89 0.78 -17.44
N GLY A 76 -12.91 0.89 -16.57
CA GLY A 76 -13.97 1.88 -16.74
C GLY A 76 -15.00 1.58 -17.84
N THR A 77 -14.92 0.42 -18.49
CA THR A 77 -15.95 -0.06 -19.41
C THR A 77 -16.86 -1.07 -18.71
N PHE A 78 -18.16 -0.79 -18.72
CA PHE A 78 -19.18 -1.67 -18.13
C PHE A 78 -19.30 -2.93 -18.99
N SER A 79 -19.00 -4.10 -18.40
CA SER A 79 -19.43 -5.38 -18.95
C SER A 79 -20.45 -6.00 -18.00
N GLU A 80 -21.73 -5.79 -18.30
CA GLU A 80 -22.85 -6.36 -17.52
C GLU A 80 -22.86 -7.90 -17.50
N ASN A 81 -22.06 -8.54 -18.35
CA ASN A 81 -22.01 -9.99 -18.51
C ASN A 81 -20.98 -10.69 -17.61
N LYS A 82 -20.18 -9.96 -16.81
CA LYS A 82 -19.15 -10.56 -15.95
C LYS A 82 -19.66 -10.68 -14.51
N LYS A 83 -19.79 -11.92 -14.03
CA LYS A 83 -20.18 -12.21 -12.63
C LYS A 83 -19.22 -11.49 -11.66
N PRO A 84 -19.73 -10.90 -10.57
CA PRO A 84 -18.88 -10.26 -9.57
C PRO A 84 -17.95 -11.29 -8.94
N ALA A 85 -16.73 -10.85 -8.61
CA ALA A 85 -15.84 -11.66 -7.78
C ALA A 85 -16.45 -11.79 -6.37
N ILE A 86 -16.27 -12.96 -5.76
CA ILE A 86 -16.85 -13.29 -4.45
C ILE A 86 -15.73 -13.30 -3.42
N LEU A 87 -16.03 -12.79 -2.22
CA LEU A 87 -15.14 -12.80 -1.07
C LEU A 87 -14.86 -14.24 -0.64
N ARG A 88 -13.61 -14.57 -0.35
CA ARG A 88 -13.23 -15.94 0.03
C ARG A 88 -12.59 -15.96 1.43
N PRO A 89 -12.96 -16.94 2.27
CA PRO A 89 -12.33 -17.14 3.56
C PRO A 89 -10.81 -17.28 3.47
N GLY A 90 -10.10 -16.67 4.42
CA GLY A 90 -8.64 -16.73 4.51
C GLY A 90 -7.87 -15.80 3.56
N ASP A 91 -8.53 -15.20 2.57
CA ASP A 91 -7.86 -14.28 1.64
C ASP A 91 -7.45 -12.98 2.34
N ILE A 92 -6.31 -12.43 1.92
CA ILE A 92 -5.66 -11.30 2.60
C ILE A 92 -6.14 -10.00 1.98
N LEU A 93 -6.66 -9.09 2.81
CA LEU A 93 -7.06 -7.76 2.37
C LEU A 93 -5.82 -6.87 2.22
N ILE A 94 -5.54 -6.46 0.99
CA ILE A 94 -4.34 -5.65 0.68
C ILE A 94 -4.66 -4.18 0.40
N ALA A 95 -5.89 -3.87 -0.05
CA ALA A 95 -6.32 -2.50 -0.29
C ALA A 95 -7.83 -2.26 -0.10
N VAL A 96 -8.18 -1.04 0.29
CA VAL A 96 -9.56 -0.52 0.43
C VAL A 96 -9.66 0.80 -0.33
N ASN A 97 -10.52 0.88 -1.36
CA ASN A 97 -10.65 2.03 -2.26
C ASN A 97 -9.28 2.56 -2.73
N ASP A 98 -8.45 1.65 -3.23
CA ASP A 98 -7.09 1.90 -3.73
C ASP A 98 -6.05 2.34 -2.68
N ILE A 99 -6.46 2.47 -1.41
CA ILE A 99 -5.54 2.67 -0.29
C ILE A 99 -4.96 1.32 0.09
N LYS A 100 -3.64 1.18 -0.05
CA LYS A 100 -2.91 -0.04 0.35
C LYS A 100 -2.86 -0.10 1.88
N ILE A 101 -3.49 -1.11 2.47
CA ILE A 101 -3.64 -1.24 3.92
C ILE A 101 -2.73 -2.32 4.53
N SER A 102 -1.90 -2.99 3.72
CA SER A 102 -1.01 -4.03 4.25
C SER A 102 -0.07 -3.43 5.31
N GLY A 103 -0.11 -3.95 6.53
CA GLY A 103 0.60 -3.37 7.70
C GLY A 103 -0.26 -2.50 8.61
N PHE A 104 -1.53 -2.23 8.28
CA PHE A 104 -2.48 -1.55 9.18
C PHE A 104 -2.90 -2.47 10.33
N THR A 105 -3.33 -1.86 11.42
CA THR A 105 -4.03 -2.59 12.48
C THR A 105 -5.45 -2.94 12.04
N LEU A 106 -6.07 -3.90 12.72
CA LEU A 106 -7.46 -4.25 12.45
C LEU A 106 -8.40 -3.07 12.72
N TYR A 107 -8.17 -2.35 13.83
CA TYR A 107 -8.97 -1.20 14.21
C TYR A 107 -8.93 -0.08 13.15
N GLU A 108 -7.75 0.22 12.61
CA GLU A 108 -7.58 1.21 11.56
C GLU A 108 -8.27 0.81 10.25
N THR A 109 -8.22 -0.48 9.91
CA THR A 109 -8.92 -1.01 8.74
C THR A 109 -10.43 -0.84 8.88
N HIS A 110 -10.99 -1.12 10.07
CA HIS A 110 -12.40 -0.85 10.35
C HIS A 110 -12.75 0.65 10.29
N LEU A 111 -11.90 1.52 10.83
CA LEU A 111 -12.11 2.96 10.74
C LEU A 111 -12.12 3.45 9.27
N LEU A 112 -11.23 2.93 8.45
CA LEU A 112 -11.16 3.27 7.03
C LEU A 112 -12.42 2.80 6.28
N LEU A 113 -12.86 1.56 6.54
CA LEU A 113 -14.11 1.02 5.98
C LEU A 113 -15.32 1.87 6.41
N LYS A 114 -15.44 2.15 7.71
CA LYS A 114 -16.51 3.00 8.27
C LYS A 114 -16.53 4.37 7.62
N TYR A 115 -15.36 4.98 7.40
CA TYR A 115 -15.26 6.25 6.71
C TYR A 115 -15.90 6.20 5.32
N PHE A 116 -15.54 5.22 4.50
CA PHE A 116 -16.07 5.10 3.15
C PHE A 116 -17.55 4.70 3.10
N THR A 117 -18.03 4.01 4.13
CA THR A 117 -19.44 3.59 4.19
C THR A 117 -20.37 4.69 4.69
N THR A 118 -19.91 5.52 5.63
CA THR A 118 -20.70 6.62 6.24
C THR A 118 -20.65 7.92 5.45
N SER A 119 -19.61 8.15 4.62
CA SER A 119 -19.43 9.44 3.91
C SER A 119 -20.37 9.66 2.71
N ASN A 120 -21.26 8.72 2.37
CA ASN A 120 -22.17 8.85 1.23
C ASN A 120 -23.49 9.51 1.66
N HIS A 121 -23.73 10.74 1.22
CA HIS A 121 -24.94 11.52 1.49
C HIS A 121 -26.17 11.12 0.63
N SER A 122 -26.08 10.04 -0.16
CA SER A 122 -27.18 9.55 -0.99
C SER A 122 -27.93 8.42 -0.31
N ASN A 123 -29.24 8.27 -0.56
CA ASN A 123 -30.07 7.13 -0.13
C ASN A 123 -29.60 5.76 -0.67
N LYS A 124 -28.47 5.68 -1.39
CA LYS A 124 -27.85 4.44 -1.87
C LYS A 124 -26.75 4.00 -0.92
N LYS A 125 -26.74 2.70 -0.58
CA LYS A 125 -25.67 2.08 0.21
C LYS A 125 -24.31 2.30 -0.46
N ALA A 126 -23.35 2.75 0.33
CA ALA A 126 -21.99 3.01 -0.11
C ALA A 126 -21.34 1.75 -0.72
N ARG A 127 -20.72 1.90 -1.90
CA ARG A 127 -19.91 0.85 -2.52
C ARG A 127 -18.45 1.03 -2.12
N VAL A 128 -17.79 -0.07 -1.76
CA VAL A 128 -16.38 -0.12 -1.39
C VAL A 128 -15.66 -1.10 -2.29
N LYS A 129 -14.59 -0.66 -2.93
CA LYS A 129 -13.66 -1.47 -3.70
C LYS A 129 -12.64 -2.09 -2.75
N LEU A 130 -12.53 -3.42 -2.77
CA LEU A 130 -11.63 -4.18 -1.92
C LEU A 130 -10.73 -5.03 -2.80
N SER A 131 -9.43 -5.02 -2.53
CA SER A 131 -8.47 -5.84 -3.27
C SER A 131 -7.89 -6.91 -2.35
N PHE A 132 -7.89 -8.16 -2.82
CA PHE A 132 -7.49 -9.33 -2.06
C PHE A 132 -6.35 -10.08 -2.73
N LEU A 133 -5.37 -10.49 -1.91
CA LEU A 133 -4.39 -11.50 -2.27
C LEU A 133 -4.90 -12.87 -1.81
N PRO A 134 -5.15 -13.83 -2.71
CA PRO A 134 -5.61 -15.15 -2.31
C PRO A 134 -4.63 -15.85 -1.36
N PHE A 135 -5.13 -16.53 -0.33
CA PHE A 135 -4.25 -17.25 0.60
C PHE A 135 -3.37 -18.28 -0.13
N ARG A 136 -3.92 -18.98 -1.12
CA ARG A 136 -3.17 -19.94 -1.95
C ARG A 136 -2.01 -19.30 -2.73
N ALA A 137 -2.12 -18.00 -3.03
CA ALA A 137 -1.14 -17.25 -3.82
C ALA A 137 -0.05 -16.61 -2.95
N ILE A 138 -0.22 -16.52 -1.62
CA ILE A 138 0.84 -16.01 -0.76
C ILE A 138 2.05 -16.96 -0.79
N ALA A 139 3.22 -16.38 -1.05
CA ALA A 139 4.45 -17.15 -1.19
C ALA A 139 4.85 -17.89 0.09
N THR A 140 4.62 -17.28 1.26
CA THR A 140 4.98 -17.86 2.57
C THR A 140 3.98 -18.87 3.13
N LYS A 141 2.83 -19.07 2.46
CA LYS A 141 1.73 -19.94 2.94
C LYS A 141 1.27 -19.64 4.37
N SER A 142 1.40 -18.37 4.80
CA SER A 142 1.08 -17.92 6.15
C SER A 142 0.59 -16.48 6.14
N VAL A 143 -0.47 -16.20 6.91
CA VAL A 143 -1.00 -14.85 7.14
C VAL A 143 -0.16 -14.04 8.14
N GLN A 144 0.92 -14.61 8.68
CA GLN A 144 1.78 -13.93 9.64
C GLN A 144 2.72 -12.95 8.90
N LEU A 145 2.62 -11.65 9.23
CA LEU A 145 3.49 -10.61 8.68
C LEU A 145 4.95 -10.89 9.01
N VAL A 146 5.21 -11.44 10.20
CA VAL A 146 6.56 -11.83 10.62
C VAL A 146 7.19 -12.84 9.64
N SER A 147 6.40 -13.82 9.18
CA SER A 147 6.88 -14.82 8.22
C SER A 147 7.12 -14.19 6.85
N TYR A 148 6.22 -13.30 6.43
CA TYR A 148 6.29 -12.61 5.15
C TYR A 148 7.48 -11.64 5.06
N LEU A 149 7.73 -10.83 6.09
CA LEU A 149 8.81 -9.85 6.14
C LEU A 149 10.20 -10.50 6.27
N LYS A 150 10.29 -11.67 6.91
CA LYS A 150 11.55 -12.44 7.03
C LYS A 150 11.94 -13.13 5.73
N HIS A 151 11.01 -13.35 4.81
CA HIS A 151 11.28 -14.07 3.58
C HIS A 151 12.10 -13.22 2.60
N PHE A 152 13.06 -13.82 1.90
CA PHE A 152 13.83 -13.15 0.85
C PHE A 152 13.15 -13.33 -0.50
N PHE A 153 12.54 -12.28 -1.00
CA PHE A 153 11.94 -12.26 -2.34
C PHE A 153 12.91 -11.67 -3.37
N PRO A 154 12.83 -12.09 -4.65
CA PRO A 154 13.60 -11.49 -5.73
C PRO A 154 13.38 -9.98 -5.82
N ASP A 155 14.41 -9.24 -6.19
CA ASP A 155 14.29 -7.80 -6.45
C ASP A 155 13.28 -7.57 -7.60
N CYS A 156 12.55 -6.46 -7.52
CA CYS A 156 11.44 -6.11 -8.42
C CYS A 156 10.21 -7.05 -8.41
N SER A 157 10.17 -8.09 -7.57
CA SER A 157 8.96 -8.92 -7.42
C SER A 157 7.80 -8.16 -6.75
N PHE A 158 6.56 -8.60 -7.03
CA PHE A 158 5.39 -8.13 -6.29
C PHE A 158 5.55 -8.32 -4.79
N GLU A 159 6.11 -9.47 -4.38
CA GLU A 159 6.23 -9.80 -2.97
C GLU A 159 7.17 -8.86 -2.26
N LYS A 160 8.30 -8.52 -2.90
CA LYS A 160 9.24 -7.50 -2.43
C LYS A 160 8.56 -6.14 -2.32
N LYS A 161 7.77 -5.75 -3.32
CA LYS A 161 7.03 -4.48 -3.28
C LYS A 161 5.99 -4.46 -2.16
N LEU A 162 5.32 -5.58 -1.90
CA LEU A 162 4.39 -5.71 -0.80
C LEU A 162 5.11 -5.61 0.56
N GLN A 163 6.32 -6.15 0.70
CA GLN A 163 7.14 -5.94 1.90
C GLN A 163 7.47 -4.45 2.12
N GLU A 164 7.77 -3.70 1.07
CA GLU A 164 7.99 -2.24 1.16
C GLU A 164 6.74 -1.53 1.66
N VAL A 165 5.58 -1.80 1.05
CA VAL A 165 4.28 -1.23 1.46
C VAL A 165 3.98 -1.54 2.93
N ILE A 166 4.22 -2.77 3.38
CA ILE A 166 4.05 -3.15 4.79
C ILE A 166 4.94 -2.29 5.69
N ARG A 167 6.23 -2.14 5.37
CA ARG A 167 7.16 -1.34 6.17
C ARG A 167 6.79 0.14 6.19
N GLU A 168 6.45 0.71 5.04
CA GLU A 168 5.97 2.10 4.92
C GLU A 168 4.78 2.34 5.84
N ASN A 169 3.80 1.45 5.82
CA ASN A 169 2.61 1.55 6.67
C ASN A 169 2.96 1.37 8.16
N LEU A 170 3.80 0.41 8.52
CA LEU A 170 4.21 0.22 9.92
C LEU A 170 4.92 1.48 10.47
N TYR A 171 5.81 2.09 9.69
CA TYR A 171 6.58 3.26 10.13
C TYR A 171 5.75 4.54 10.31
N LEU A 172 4.49 4.56 9.87
CA LEU A 172 3.56 5.64 10.25
C LEU A 172 3.19 5.62 11.73
N ARG A 173 3.39 4.48 12.42
CA ARG A 173 2.91 4.21 13.78
C ARG A 173 4.03 4.00 14.77
N VAL A 174 5.14 3.43 14.28
CA VAL A 174 6.23 3.00 15.14
C VAL A 174 7.57 3.51 14.67
N ILE A 175 8.42 3.79 15.64
CA ILE A 175 9.84 4.06 15.41
C ILE A 175 10.59 2.73 15.58
N PRO A 176 11.43 2.32 14.61
CA PRO A 176 12.21 1.09 14.72
C PRO A 176 13.24 1.17 15.84
N PHE A 177 13.56 0.02 16.43
CA PHE A 177 14.63 -0.15 17.41
C PHE A 177 15.97 -0.44 16.73
N THR A 178 17.06 0.01 17.33
CA THR A 178 18.41 -0.43 16.98
C THR A 178 19.32 -0.55 18.19
N THR A 179 20.31 -1.44 18.12
CA THR A 179 21.39 -1.55 19.12
C THR A 179 22.66 -0.80 18.72
N ARG A 180 22.65 -0.10 17.58
CA ARG A 180 23.76 0.74 17.15
C ARG A 180 23.88 1.99 18.04
N PRO A 181 25.07 2.56 18.24
CA PRO A 181 25.20 3.90 18.79
C PRO A 181 24.51 4.95 17.90
N LYS A 182 23.84 5.92 18.51
CA LYS A 182 23.23 7.08 17.85
C LYS A 182 24.29 7.94 17.16
N ARG A 183 24.05 8.36 15.92
CA ARG A 183 24.92 9.30 15.19
C ARG A 183 24.59 10.76 15.58
N PRO A 184 25.50 11.72 15.36
CA PRO A 184 25.27 13.13 15.72
C PRO A 184 24.01 13.74 15.12
N GLU A 185 23.68 13.38 13.88
CA GLU A 185 22.50 13.85 13.14
C GLU A 185 21.20 13.15 13.54
N GLU A 186 21.28 12.03 14.27
CA GLU A 186 20.12 11.23 14.65
C GLU A 186 19.54 11.69 15.99
N VAL A 187 18.21 11.73 16.05
CA VAL A 187 17.40 12.00 17.24
C VAL A 187 16.74 10.71 17.72
N ASP A 188 16.96 10.36 18.99
CA ASP A 188 16.37 9.19 19.65
C ASP A 188 14.85 9.35 19.79
N GLY A 189 14.12 8.29 19.49
CA GLY A 189 12.65 8.32 19.45
C GLY A 189 12.06 9.10 18.26
N LEU A 190 12.88 9.43 17.26
CA LEU A 190 12.42 9.96 15.97
C LEU A 190 12.92 9.10 14.82
N HIS A 191 14.24 8.91 14.74
CA HIS A 191 14.85 8.12 13.66
C HIS A 191 14.89 6.64 14.01
N PHE A 192 15.39 6.35 15.22
CA PHE A 192 15.37 5.05 15.85
C PHE A 192 15.16 5.25 17.34
N THR A 193 14.67 4.21 18.01
CA THR A 193 14.82 4.09 19.45
C THR A 193 16.08 3.27 19.72
N PHE A 194 17.08 3.91 20.33
CA PHE A 194 18.38 3.30 20.57
C PHE A 194 18.36 2.53 21.88
N ILE A 195 18.47 1.20 21.81
CA ILE A 195 18.35 0.30 22.97
C ILE A 195 19.56 -0.61 23.11
N SER A 196 19.80 -1.13 24.31
CA SER A 196 20.85 -2.14 24.53
C SER A 196 20.51 -3.47 23.85
N HIS A 197 21.53 -4.29 23.56
CA HIS A 197 21.33 -5.68 23.12
C HIS A 197 20.43 -6.48 24.05
N SER A 198 20.62 -6.34 25.37
CA SER A 198 19.80 -7.06 26.36
C SER A 198 18.32 -6.68 26.28
N SER A 199 18.00 -5.40 26.10
CA SER A 199 16.62 -4.93 25.91
C SER A 199 16.04 -5.39 24.58
N PHE A 200 16.84 -5.37 23.51
CA PHE A 200 16.42 -5.87 22.20
C PHE A 200 16.06 -7.36 22.24
N LEU A 201 16.91 -8.18 22.86
CA LEU A 201 16.67 -9.61 23.00
C LEU A 201 15.42 -9.92 23.81
N LYS A 202 15.12 -9.13 24.85
CA LYS A 202 13.85 -9.25 25.60
C LYS A 202 12.63 -9.01 24.69
N LEU A 203 12.65 -7.95 23.89
CA LEU A 203 11.58 -7.64 22.93
C LEU A 203 11.41 -8.72 21.86
N GLN A 204 12.52 -9.29 21.40
CA GLN A 204 12.48 -10.40 20.45
C GLN A 204 11.88 -11.66 21.10
N GLN A 205 12.26 -11.98 22.34
CA GLN A 205 11.78 -13.15 23.08
C GLN A 205 10.30 -13.02 23.49
N SER A 206 9.84 -11.82 23.84
CA SER A 206 8.43 -11.55 24.13
C SER A 206 7.55 -11.52 22.86
N GLY A 207 8.17 -11.50 21.67
CA GLY A 207 7.44 -11.42 20.41
C GLY A 207 6.85 -10.03 20.14
N ASP A 208 7.45 -8.99 20.72
CA ASP A 208 7.03 -7.59 20.53
C ASP A 208 7.53 -6.99 19.20
N LEU A 209 8.39 -7.71 18.48
CA LEU A 209 8.91 -7.29 17.17
C LEU A 209 8.18 -7.99 16.03
N ILE A 210 7.76 -7.22 15.02
CA ILE A 210 7.17 -7.74 13.78
C ILE A 210 8.24 -8.08 12.73
N GLU A 211 9.40 -7.43 12.81
CA GLU A 211 10.58 -7.69 12.00
C GLU A 211 11.82 -7.54 12.87
N CYS A 212 12.82 -8.41 12.70
CA CYS A 212 14.11 -8.30 13.36
C CYS A 212 15.22 -8.81 12.44
N GLY A 213 16.37 -8.14 12.43
CA GLY A 213 17.51 -8.52 11.62
C GLY A 213 18.76 -7.71 11.91
N THR A 214 19.82 -7.95 11.13
CA THR A 214 21.11 -7.27 11.23
C THR A 214 21.41 -6.53 9.93
N TYR A 215 21.97 -5.33 10.01
CA TYR A 215 22.39 -4.60 8.80
C TYR A 215 23.75 -5.13 8.32
N LYS A 216 23.82 -5.43 7.01
CA LYS A 216 24.84 -6.19 6.25
C LYS A 216 24.48 -7.67 6.08
N GLY A 217 24.16 -8.03 4.83
CA GLY A 217 23.83 -9.37 4.34
C GLY A 217 24.97 -10.39 4.42
N ASN A 218 25.66 -10.46 5.55
CA ASN A 218 26.58 -11.54 5.81
C ASN A 218 25.74 -12.77 6.19
N LYS A 219 25.82 -13.80 5.35
CA LYS A 219 25.40 -15.18 5.63
C LYS A 219 26.25 -15.76 6.77
N ILE A 220 26.20 -15.14 7.94
CA ILE A 220 26.83 -15.63 9.16
C ILE A 220 25.70 -16.13 10.03
N PHE A 221 25.78 -17.42 10.37
CA PHE A 221 24.85 -18.18 11.21
C PHE A 221 24.07 -17.29 12.20
N PHE A 222 22.73 -17.42 12.18
CA PHE A 222 21.78 -16.72 13.05
C PHE A 222 22.20 -16.72 14.54
N ALA A 223 22.96 -17.73 14.98
CA ALA A 223 23.46 -17.86 16.35
C ALA A 223 24.67 -16.95 16.68
N VAL A 224 25.56 -16.66 15.71
CA VAL A 224 26.80 -15.90 15.96
C VAL A 224 26.56 -14.39 15.88
N SER A 225 25.65 -13.94 15.01
CA SER A 225 25.38 -12.50 14.86
C SER A 225 24.61 -11.88 16.03
N LEU A 226 23.92 -12.69 16.84
CA LEU A 226 23.17 -12.21 18.02
C LEU A 226 24.08 -11.74 19.17
N LEU A 227 25.35 -12.19 19.19
CA LEU A 227 26.28 -11.88 20.28
C LEU A 227 27.15 -10.63 20.02
N SER A 228 27.26 -10.17 18.78
CA SER A 228 28.17 -9.05 18.43
C SER A 228 27.69 -8.12 17.31
N GLY A 229 26.56 -8.44 16.65
CA GLY A 229 26.04 -7.65 15.53
C GLY A 229 25.17 -6.47 15.96
N VAL A 230 25.05 -5.48 15.09
CA VAL A 230 24.04 -4.42 15.22
C VAL A 230 22.67 -4.99 14.86
N LEU A 231 21.74 -4.94 15.81
CA LEU A 231 20.37 -5.41 15.64
C LEU A 231 19.46 -4.24 15.26
N TYR A 232 18.50 -4.54 14.39
CA TYR A 232 17.42 -3.66 13.99
C TYR A 232 16.11 -4.41 14.11
N GLY A 233 15.07 -3.73 14.59
CA GLY A 233 13.78 -4.37 14.79
C GLY A 233 12.63 -3.39 14.71
N THR A 234 11.56 -3.79 14.05
CA THR A 234 10.33 -3.01 13.97
C THR A 234 9.37 -3.55 15.03
N PRO A 235 8.93 -2.74 16.00
CA PRO A 235 7.96 -3.20 16.99
C PRO A 235 6.58 -3.41 16.38
N LYS A 236 5.78 -4.26 17.01
CA LYS A 236 4.36 -4.37 16.74
C LYS A 236 3.67 -3.04 17.10
N PRO A 237 2.80 -2.51 16.22
CA PRO A 237 1.97 -1.36 16.56
C PRO A 237 1.08 -1.65 17.77
N LYS A 238 0.76 -0.61 18.54
CA LYS A 238 -0.25 -0.66 19.58
C LYS A 238 -1.58 -0.18 19.02
N ASP A 239 -2.68 -0.78 19.49
CA ASP A 239 -4.03 -0.30 19.18
C ASP A 239 -4.38 0.91 20.07
N ASP A 240 -3.84 2.08 19.72
CA ASP A 240 -4.26 3.35 20.32
C ASP A 240 -5.35 4.02 19.47
N PRO A 241 -6.59 4.17 19.97
CA PRO A 241 -7.69 4.70 19.18
C PRO A 241 -7.48 6.13 18.68
N ALA A 242 -6.84 7.00 19.47
CA ALA A 242 -6.61 8.40 19.11
C ALA A 242 -5.60 8.51 17.95
N THR A 243 -4.46 7.82 18.06
CA THR A 243 -3.45 7.75 17.00
C THR A 243 -4.04 7.17 15.72
N ALA A 244 -4.82 6.08 15.82
CA ALA A 244 -5.47 5.46 14.67
C ALA A 244 -6.42 6.42 13.94
N GLN A 245 -7.25 7.18 14.69
CA GLN A 245 -8.14 8.19 14.09
C GLN A 245 -7.37 9.28 13.36
N GLU A 246 -6.32 9.83 13.98
CA GLU A 246 -5.48 10.86 13.37
C GLU A 246 -4.81 10.37 12.08
N LEU A 247 -4.26 9.15 12.10
CA LEU A 247 -3.63 8.54 10.93
C LEU A 247 -4.62 8.35 9.78
N ILE A 248 -5.81 7.78 10.06
CA ILE A 248 -6.83 7.58 9.03
C ILE A 248 -7.28 8.90 8.41
N GLN A 249 -7.46 9.96 9.21
CA GLN A 249 -7.75 11.30 8.69
C GLN A 249 -6.65 11.82 7.76
N LYS A 250 -5.37 11.64 8.12
CA LYS A 250 -4.22 12.02 7.27
C LYS A 250 -4.20 11.25 5.95
N VAL A 251 -4.39 9.93 6.00
CA VAL A 251 -4.45 9.06 4.82
C VAL A 251 -5.57 9.50 3.88
N ILE A 252 -6.78 9.68 4.40
CA ILE A 252 -7.95 10.14 3.63
C ILE A 252 -7.68 11.51 2.99
N LYS A 253 -7.15 12.47 3.75
CA LYS A 253 -6.83 13.82 3.24
C LYS A 253 -5.80 13.77 2.11
N SER A 254 -4.80 12.90 2.24
CA SER A 254 -3.79 12.67 1.21
C SER A 254 -4.42 12.13 -0.09
N CYS A 255 -5.34 11.17 0.03
CA CYS A 255 -6.07 10.60 -1.10
C CYS A 255 -6.99 11.62 -1.79
N LYS A 256 -7.76 12.42 -1.04
CA LYS A 256 -8.61 13.47 -1.61
C LYS A 256 -7.83 14.48 -2.45
N LYS A 257 -6.63 14.87 -1.98
CA LYS A 257 -5.73 15.76 -2.73
C LYS A 257 -5.22 15.11 -4.03
N SER A 258 -5.07 13.79 -4.06
CA SER A 258 -4.68 13.04 -5.25
C SER A 258 -5.81 12.99 -6.30
N PHE A 259 -7.06 12.80 -5.85
CA PHE A 259 -8.23 12.80 -6.74
C PHE A 259 -8.56 14.19 -7.30
N SER A 260 -8.34 15.27 -6.55
CA SER A 260 -8.53 16.64 -7.06
C SER A 260 -7.50 17.03 -8.12
N GLN A 261 -6.24 16.59 -7.98
CA GLN A 261 -5.19 16.82 -9.00
C GLN A 261 -5.51 16.07 -10.30
N PHE A 262 -5.93 14.80 -10.18
CA PHE A 262 -6.34 13.99 -11.33
C PHE A 262 -7.55 14.58 -12.08
N ARG A 263 -8.47 15.23 -11.35
CA ARG A 263 -9.64 15.90 -11.94
C ARG A 263 -9.25 17.13 -12.75
N LEU A 264 -8.31 17.94 -12.26
CA LEU A 264 -7.79 19.12 -12.97
C LEU A 264 -7.03 18.72 -14.24
N ASP A 265 -6.15 17.72 -14.16
CA ASP A 265 -5.41 17.22 -15.32
C ASP A 265 -6.37 16.60 -16.37
N SER A 266 -7.48 16.00 -15.93
CA SER A 266 -8.51 15.45 -16.82
C SER A 266 -9.48 16.50 -17.41
N GLU A 267 -9.63 17.66 -16.77
CA GLU A 267 -10.42 18.78 -17.29
C GLU A 267 -9.60 19.62 -18.25
N GLU A 268 -8.30 19.85 -17.99
CA GLU A 268 -7.39 20.46 -18.96
C GLU A 268 -7.23 19.59 -20.22
N ALA A 269 -7.16 18.26 -20.07
CA ALA A 269 -7.14 17.34 -21.21
C ALA A 269 -8.47 17.26 -22.00
N LYS A 270 -9.59 17.71 -21.41
CA LYS A 270 -10.90 17.78 -22.08
C LYS A 270 -11.20 19.15 -22.68
N LEU A 271 -10.45 20.19 -22.30
CA LEU A 271 -10.60 21.55 -22.85
C LEU A 271 -9.68 21.83 -24.04
N SER A 272 -9.03 20.80 -24.60
CA SER A 272 -8.36 20.87 -25.90
C SER A 272 -9.08 19.95 -26.89
N ASN A 273 -10.28 20.33 -27.33
CA ASN A 273 -10.92 19.69 -28.48
C ASN A 273 -10.52 20.42 -29.79
N PRO A 274 -10.35 19.69 -30.90
CA PRO A 274 -9.81 20.17 -32.16
C PRO A 274 -10.90 20.87 -32.98
N LEU A 275 -10.49 21.56 -34.06
CA LEU A 275 -11.29 22.29 -35.06
C LEU A 275 -11.29 23.81 -34.91
N ALA A 276 -10.19 24.43 -35.34
CA ALA A 276 -10.23 25.70 -36.08
C ALA A 276 -8.94 25.85 -36.90
N PHE A 277 -8.96 25.50 -38.19
CA PHE A 277 -8.86 26.48 -39.28
C PHE A 277 -8.87 25.81 -40.66
N SER A 278 -9.65 26.43 -41.55
CA SER A 278 -9.96 26.08 -42.92
C SER A 278 -8.77 26.23 -43.87
N LEU A 279 -8.72 25.38 -44.90
CA LEU A 279 -7.90 25.51 -46.10
C LEU A 279 -8.19 26.83 -46.84
N ARG A 280 -7.13 27.52 -47.30
CA ARG A 280 -7.01 28.11 -48.65
C ARG A 280 -5.56 28.55 -48.95
N ASN A 281 -5.13 28.18 -50.16
CA ASN A 281 -3.83 28.34 -50.83
C ASN A 281 -3.25 29.78 -50.88
N ILE A 282 -1.91 29.87 -50.97
CA ILE A 282 -1.11 30.51 -52.06
C ILE A 282 0.36 29.98 -51.94
N ASN A 283 0.96 29.63 -53.10
CA ASN A 283 2.29 29.01 -53.31
C ASN A 283 3.48 30.03 -53.18
N PRO A 284 4.72 29.74 -53.67
CA PRO A 284 5.83 29.05 -52.99
C PRO A 284 7.14 29.89 -52.99
N MET A 285 8.13 29.54 -52.18
CA MET A 285 9.53 29.89 -52.49
C MET A 285 10.50 28.77 -52.10
N GLU A 286 11.32 28.41 -53.08
CA GLU A 286 12.37 27.40 -53.07
C GLU A 286 13.63 27.81 -52.25
N PRO A 287 14.54 26.86 -51.97
CA PRO A 287 15.55 26.95 -50.93
C PRO A 287 16.93 27.39 -51.46
N PRO A 288 17.95 27.51 -50.60
CA PRO A 288 19.31 27.21 -50.98
C PRO A 288 19.83 25.94 -50.29
N SER A 289 20.38 25.11 -51.15
CA SER A 289 21.27 23.96 -50.95
C SER A 289 22.56 24.30 -50.19
N SER A 290 23.10 23.28 -49.49
CA SER A 290 24.53 22.85 -49.44
C SER A 290 24.76 22.17 -48.06
N GLU A 291 24.93 20.85 -47.99
CA GLU A 291 26.12 20.03 -48.26
C GLU A 291 26.80 19.54 -46.96
N ASN A 292 27.16 18.26 -47.02
CA ASN A 292 28.26 17.57 -46.33
C ASN A 292 28.05 16.96 -44.93
N SER A 293 27.92 15.62 -44.97
CA SER A 293 28.84 14.62 -44.37
C SER A 293 28.90 14.54 -42.83
N SER A 294 29.06 13.41 -42.15
CA SER A 294 29.19 11.98 -42.45
C SER A 294 29.44 11.29 -41.08
N HIS A 295 29.10 10.00 -40.96
CA HIS A 295 29.66 8.99 -40.01
C HIS A 295 29.23 9.04 -38.52
N CYS A 296 28.56 7.98 -38.03
CA CYS A 296 29.07 6.86 -37.18
C CYS A 296 29.38 7.29 -35.72
N ASN A 297 29.03 6.61 -34.62
CA ASN A 297 28.76 5.19 -34.35
C ASN A 297 28.08 5.03 -32.95
N MET A 298 27.49 3.85 -32.73
CA MET A 298 27.20 3.23 -31.42
C MET A 298 28.44 3.22 -30.50
N VAL A 299 28.25 3.21 -29.17
CA VAL A 299 28.88 2.24 -28.24
C VAL A 299 28.04 2.18 -26.94
N VAL A 300 27.56 0.95 -26.65
CA VAL A 300 27.40 0.23 -25.37
C VAL A 300 26.90 0.98 -24.14
#